data_AF-A0A7S2Z3P0-F1
#
_entry.id   AF-A0A7S2Z3P0-F1
#
_cell.length_a   1.000
_cell.length_b   1.000
_cell.length_c   1.000
_cell.angle_alpha   90.00
_cell.angle_beta   90.00
_cell.angle_gamma   90.00
#
_symmetry.space_group_name_H-M   'P 1'
#
loop_
_entity.id
_entity.type
_entity.pdbx_description
1 polymer ?
#
loop_
_entity_poly.entity_id
_entity_poly.type
_entity_poly.pdbx_seq_one_letter_code
_entity_poly.pdbx_strand_id
1 'polypeptide(L)'
;KPRENPNGDSLRTLVYQELVMGYLQYLKNRGFTSMYIWACPPLPGEDYIFYVHPQRQKTPKSNRLREWYLRMLKRAKGEGIIEKTSNLWDLFFEGGKEHNRGKGCCNPADLPYFEGDYIPGALEEYLKKISDEREEERKAAEDFAKKESAKKKAFKGSRWGEKPAAKEGRSLRGSSKRITADEPVESQVMARLGDQIKHMKDDFIMVHLQPICSHCGEYVVAPKRRFTCRDCPNVDLCGACYFKGHSRGGSASAGNGNFQATSMDDKAKHASCCSPSLHRFKESPAVPRLEDTSDADPAVKGDIFETRQTFLGLCQGNHYQFDTFRRAKHSSMMVLFHLHNPTAPTFLSSGKHATKYREIQVPLLSMDPTGYNPAGDRGDVTMTDAEEARGSASASARGVKGKELVSILDSPTEWLMTQANTVLGKLVSAYNKKKWWW
;
A
#
# COMPACT_ATOMS: atom_id res chain seq x y z
N LYS A 1 9.19 -9.15 -26.16
CA LYS A 1 8.63 -9.90 -25.01
C LYS A 1 9.26 -9.36 -23.74
N PRO A 2 8.57 -9.33 -22.59
CA PRO A 2 9.20 -9.04 -21.30
C PRO A 2 10.40 -9.97 -21.11
N ARG A 3 11.48 -9.47 -20.51
CA ARG A 3 12.59 -10.36 -20.13
C ARG A 3 12.13 -11.22 -18.95
N GLU A 4 12.45 -12.50 -19.00
CA GLU A 4 12.10 -13.49 -17.99
C GLU A 4 13.36 -14.15 -17.44
N ASN A 5 13.32 -14.62 -16.19
CA ASN A 5 14.37 -15.47 -15.61
C ASN A 5 14.20 -16.93 -16.10
N PRO A 6 15.11 -17.86 -15.76
CA PRO A 6 14.98 -19.28 -16.14
C PRO A 6 13.70 -19.97 -15.61
N ASN A 7 13.06 -19.42 -14.59
CA ASN A 7 11.82 -19.95 -14.01
C ASN A 7 10.56 -19.38 -14.68
N GLY A 8 10.71 -18.51 -15.69
CA GLY A 8 9.60 -17.85 -16.40
C GLY A 8 9.05 -16.60 -15.70
N ASP A 9 9.69 -16.11 -14.64
CA ASP A 9 9.27 -14.91 -13.94
C ASP A 9 9.69 -13.65 -14.69
N SER A 10 8.78 -12.69 -14.82
CA SER A 10 9.11 -11.39 -15.40
C SER A 10 10.17 -10.65 -14.58
N LEU A 11 11.31 -10.31 -15.19
CA LEU A 11 12.38 -9.55 -14.54
C LEU A 11 11.89 -8.19 -14.03
N ARG A 12 10.93 -7.56 -14.73
CA ARG A 12 10.30 -6.30 -14.27
C ARG A 12 9.59 -6.49 -12.94
N THR A 13 8.85 -7.59 -12.80
CA THR A 13 8.18 -7.93 -11.54
C THR A 13 9.20 -8.18 -10.43
N LEU A 14 10.28 -8.91 -10.72
CA LEU A 14 11.32 -9.16 -9.72
C LEU A 14 11.97 -7.86 -9.23
N VAL A 15 12.33 -6.93 -10.13
CA VAL A 15 12.91 -5.64 -9.74
C VAL A 15 11.97 -4.85 -8.83
N TYR A 16 10.67 -4.81 -9.13
CA TYR A 16 9.70 -4.15 -8.25
C TYR A 16 9.62 -4.81 -6.87
N GLN A 17 9.70 -6.13 -6.82
CA GLN A 17 9.70 -6.87 -5.55
C GLN A 17 10.97 -6.62 -4.74
N GLU A 18 12.15 -6.60 -5.39
CA GLU A 18 13.43 -6.25 -4.75
C GLU A 18 13.40 -4.85 -4.15
N LEU A 19 12.81 -3.87 -4.84
CA LEU A 19 12.71 -2.51 -4.32
C LEU A 19 11.88 -2.46 -3.02
N VAL A 20 10.72 -3.12 -2.99
CA VAL A 20 9.86 -3.14 -1.79
C VAL A 20 10.49 -3.98 -0.67
N MET A 21 11.14 -5.09 -0.99
CA MET A 21 11.84 -5.92 -0.02
C MET A 21 13.05 -5.21 0.59
N GLY A 22 13.83 -4.50 -0.23
CA GLY A 22 14.92 -3.65 0.24
C GLY A 22 14.42 -2.55 1.19
N TYR A 23 13.27 -1.93 0.87
CA TYR A 23 12.63 -0.96 1.75
C TYR A 23 12.15 -1.58 3.07
N LEU A 24 11.52 -2.76 3.04
CA LEU A 24 11.14 -3.52 4.24
C LEU A 24 12.34 -3.82 5.14
N GLN A 25 13.46 -4.26 4.55
CA GLN A 25 14.69 -4.53 5.28
C GLN A 25 15.29 -3.26 5.89
N TYR A 26 15.28 -2.16 5.14
CA TYR A 26 15.71 -0.85 5.63
C TYR A 26 14.88 -0.39 6.83
N LEU A 27 13.55 -0.48 6.75
CA LEU A 27 12.64 -0.16 7.86
C LEU A 27 12.89 -1.04 9.08
N LYS A 28 13.06 -2.36 8.88
CA LYS A 28 13.36 -3.30 9.97
C LYS A 28 14.65 -2.92 10.70
N ASN A 29 15.70 -2.60 9.95
CA ASN A 29 17.00 -2.21 10.51
C ASN A 29 16.93 -0.88 11.25
N ARG A 30 16.07 0.04 10.81
CA ARG A 30 15.79 1.30 11.51
C ARG A 30 14.96 1.13 12.78
N GLY A 31 14.50 -0.06 13.11
CA GLY A 31 13.72 -0.30 14.33
C GLY A 31 12.20 -0.19 14.16
N PHE A 32 11.69 -0.03 12.93
CA PHE A 32 10.25 -0.12 12.71
C PHE A 32 9.76 -1.55 12.98
N THR A 33 8.59 -1.66 13.62
CA THR A 33 8.02 -2.95 14.05
C THR A 33 7.11 -3.58 13.00
N SER A 34 6.47 -2.75 12.19
CA SER A 34 5.48 -3.17 11.20
C SER A 34 5.33 -2.19 10.05
N MET A 35 4.77 -2.68 8.95
CA MET A 35 4.35 -1.92 7.78
C MET A 35 2.92 -2.30 7.40
N TYR A 36 2.15 -1.33 6.92
CA TYR A 36 0.76 -1.54 6.48
C TYR A 36 0.69 -1.34 4.97
N ILE A 37 0.01 -2.26 4.28
CA ILE A 37 -0.22 -2.18 2.84
C ILE A 37 -1.72 -2.27 2.60
N TRP A 38 -2.28 -1.25 1.95
CA TRP A 38 -3.60 -1.32 1.35
C TRP A 38 -3.48 -1.68 -0.13
N ALA A 39 -3.91 -2.88 -0.50
CA ALA A 39 -3.88 -3.41 -1.86
C ALA A 39 -5.03 -2.83 -2.71
N CYS A 40 -4.99 -1.52 -2.96
CA CYS A 40 -5.96 -0.81 -3.78
C CYS A 40 -5.41 -0.56 -5.19
N PRO A 41 -5.96 -1.16 -6.26
CA PRO A 41 -5.65 -0.75 -7.62
C PRO A 41 -6.38 0.57 -7.96
N PRO A 42 -5.83 1.41 -8.86
CA PRO A 42 -6.49 2.63 -9.26
C PRO A 42 -7.78 2.33 -10.03
N LEU A 43 -8.77 3.23 -9.94
CA LEU A 43 -10.00 3.11 -10.71
C LEU A 43 -9.72 3.31 -12.21
N PRO A 44 -10.59 2.81 -13.11
CA PRO A 44 -10.43 3.05 -14.54
C PRO A 44 -10.37 4.55 -14.86
N GLY A 45 -9.27 4.99 -15.48
CA GLY A 45 -9.04 6.38 -15.84
C GLY A 45 -8.30 7.21 -14.78
N GLU A 46 -7.98 6.63 -13.62
CA GLU A 46 -7.18 7.28 -12.58
C GLU A 46 -5.70 6.87 -12.65
N ASP A 47 -4.84 7.83 -12.33
CA ASP A 47 -3.39 7.65 -12.25
C ASP A 47 -2.93 7.91 -10.80
N TYR A 48 -2.17 6.98 -10.21
CA TYR A 48 -1.63 7.20 -8.86
C TYR A 48 -0.50 8.23 -8.85
N ILE A 49 0.50 8.07 -9.73
CA ILE A 49 1.72 8.88 -9.75
C ILE A 49 1.99 9.40 -11.17
N PHE A 50 2.10 8.51 -12.15
CA PHE A 50 2.47 8.88 -13.52
C PHE A 50 1.23 9.19 -14.37
N TYR A 51 1.20 10.39 -14.94
CA TYR A 51 0.10 10.85 -15.79
C TYR A 51 0.09 10.10 -17.15
N VAL A 52 -1.04 9.47 -17.44
CA VAL A 52 -1.32 8.66 -18.64
C VAL A 52 -0.41 7.44 -18.78
N HIS A 53 -1.00 6.26 -18.61
CA HIS A 53 -0.31 4.99 -18.78
C HIS A 53 -0.41 4.44 -20.22
N PRO A 54 0.51 3.56 -20.65
CA PRO A 54 0.43 2.94 -21.97
C PRO A 54 -0.85 2.13 -22.14
N GLN A 55 -1.55 2.25 -23.27
CA GLN A 55 -2.82 1.52 -23.51
C GLN A 55 -2.68 -0.01 -23.37
N ARG A 56 -1.47 -0.55 -23.63
CA ARG A 56 -1.18 -1.98 -23.48
C ARG A 56 -0.88 -2.39 -22.03
N GLN A 57 -0.61 -1.45 -21.13
CA GLN A 57 -0.41 -1.69 -19.72
C GLN A 57 -1.76 -1.89 -19.03
N LYS A 58 -2.03 -3.12 -18.61
CA LYS A 58 -3.26 -3.46 -17.90
C LYS A 58 -3.11 -3.17 -16.41
N THR A 59 -4.08 -2.46 -15.84
CA THR A 59 -4.22 -2.32 -14.39
C THR A 59 -4.66 -3.67 -13.79
N PRO A 60 -3.96 -4.20 -12.77
CA PRO A 60 -4.39 -5.43 -12.12
C PRO A 60 -5.70 -5.20 -11.36
N LYS A 61 -6.58 -6.20 -11.34
CA LYS A 61 -7.72 -6.24 -10.40
C LYS A 61 -7.21 -6.51 -8.98
N SER A 62 -8.00 -6.16 -7.96
CA SER A 62 -7.62 -6.28 -6.54
C SER A 62 -7.02 -7.66 -6.20
N ASN A 63 -7.67 -8.78 -6.57
CA ASN A 63 -7.13 -10.12 -6.30
C ASN A 63 -5.74 -10.37 -6.88
N ARG A 64 -5.48 -9.92 -8.12
CA ARG A 64 -4.18 -10.10 -8.77
C ARG A 64 -3.11 -9.21 -8.13
N LEU A 65 -3.48 -8.01 -7.69
CA LEU A 65 -2.58 -7.11 -6.96
C LEU A 65 -2.24 -7.68 -5.58
N ARG A 66 -3.24 -8.19 -4.86
CA ARG A 66 -3.08 -8.89 -3.59
C ARG A 66 -2.11 -10.08 -3.70
N GLU A 67 -2.33 -10.96 -4.68
CA GLU A 67 -1.44 -12.09 -4.96
C GLU A 67 -0.01 -11.67 -5.31
N TRP A 68 0.15 -10.50 -5.95
CA TRP A 68 1.47 -9.94 -6.24
C TRP A 68 2.21 -9.57 -4.95
N TYR A 69 1.55 -8.86 -4.03
CA TYR A 69 2.11 -8.53 -2.71
C TYR A 69 2.39 -9.78 -1.87
N LEU A 70 1.43 -10.72 -1.78
CA LEU A 70 1.58 -11.93 -0.97
C LEU A 70 2.73 -12.82 -1.47
N ARG A 71 2.96 -12.93 -2.79
CA ARG A 71 4.12 -13.65 -3.33
C ARG A 71 5.45 -12.99 -2.94
N MET A 72 5.52 -11.67 -3.02
CA MET A 72 6.71 -10.91 -2.61
C MET A 72 6.96 -11.06 -1.10
N LEU A 73 5.93 -10.92 -0.27
CA LEU A 73 6.04 -11.07 1.19
C LEU A 73 6.39 -12.51 1.60
N LYS A 74 5.92 -13.53 0.87
CA LYS A 74 6.35 -14.91 1.08
C LYS A 74 7.85 -15.07 0.85
N ARG A 75 8.41 -14.42 -0.16
CA ARG A 75 9.87 -14.39 -0.40
C ARG A 75 10.61 -13.63 0.70
N ALA A 76 10.14 -12.44 1.05
CA ALA A 76 10.68 -11.64 2.16
C ALA A 76 10.71 -12.40 3.50
N LYS A 77 9.70 -13.24 3.75
CA LYS A 77 9.67 -14.13 4.92
C LYS A 77 10.73 -15.23 4.84
N GLY A 78 10.90 -15.85 3.68
CA GLY A 78 11.94 -16.87 3.45
C GLY A 78 13.36 -16.33 3.64
N GLU A 79 13.58 -15.05 3.32
CA GLU A 79 14.84 -14.34 3.52
C GLU A 79 15.01 -13.75 4.94
N GLY A 80 14.02 -13.94 5.83
CA GLY A 80 14.09 -13.42 7.21
C GLY A 80 13.93 -11.89 7.32
N ILE A 81 13.51 -11.21 6.26
CA ILE A 81 13.22 -9.77 6.26
C ILE A 81 11.97 -9.49 7.10
N ILE A 82 10.96 -10.35 7.03
CA ILE A 82 9.71 -10.23 7.80
C ILE A 82 9.46 -11.49 8.63
N GLU A 83 8.75 -11.37 9.75
CA GLU A 83 8.42 -12.51 10.62
C GLU A 83 7.11 -13.17 10.18
N LYS A 84 6.05 -12.38 10.02
CA LYS A 84 4.74 -12.86 9.55
C LYS A 84 3.91 -11.74 8.93
N THR A 85 2.86 -12.15 8.24
CA THR A 85 1.81 -11.28 7.72
C THR A 85 0.50 -11.55 8.46
N SER A 86 -0.28 -10.51 8.71
CA SER A 86 -1.64 -10.56 9.24
C SER A 86 -2.54 -9.61 8.44
N ASN A 87 -3.73 -9.29 8.95
CA ASN A 87 -4.62 -8.29 8.39
C ASN A 87 -5.33 -7.49 9.50
N LEU A 88 -5.87 -6.34 9.10
CA LEU A 88 -6.50 -5.40 10.02
C LEU A 88 -7.71 -6.04 10.75
N TRP A 89 -8.52 -6.83 10.05
CA TRP A 89 -9.68 -7.50 10.66
C TRP A 89 -9.27 -8.50 11.75
N ASP A 90 -8.31 -9.37 11.45
CA ASP A 90 -7.85 -10.42 12.36
C ASP A 90 -7.24 -9.83 13.65
N LEU A 91 -6.72 -8.59 13.61
CA LEU A 91 -6.03 -7.95 14.73
C LEU A 91 -6.94 -7.08 15.61
N PHE A 92 -7.86 -6.30 15.01
CA PHE A 92 -8.54 -5.21 15.71
C PHE A 92 -10.05 -5.39 15.87
N PHE A 93 -10.64 -6.44 15.28
CA PHE A 93 -12.09 -6.62 15.29
C PHE A 93 -12.53 -7.93 15.94
N GLU A 94 -13.71 -7.90 16.58
CA GLU A 94 -14.29 -9.06 17.24
C GLU A 94 -14.46 -10.25 16.29
N GLY A 95 -14.05 -11.43 16.76
CA GLY A 95 -13.99 -12.65 15.95
C GLY A 95 -12.70 -12.80 15.13
N GLY A 96 -11.85 -11.77 15.08
CA GLY A 96 -10.51 -11.82 14.52
C GLY A 96 -9.63 -12.87 15.17
N LYS A 97 -8.81 -13.57 14.38
CA LYS A 97 -7.96 -14.68 14.89
C LYS A 97 -6.87 -14.23 15.86
N GLU A 98 -6.51 -12.95 15.83
CA GLU A 98 -5.43 -12.37 16.63
C GLU A 98 -5.95 -11.28 17.58
N HIS A 99 -7.26 -11.08 17.59
CA HIS A 99 -7.95 -10.06 18.37
C HIS A 99 -7.94 -10.39 19.86
N ASN A 100 -7.91 -9.37 20.71
CA ASN A 100 -7.99 -9.49 22.18
C ASN A 100 -7.00 -10.47 22.82
N ARG A 101 -5.81 -10.65 22.24
CA ARG A 101 -4.69 -11.40 22.85
C ARG A 101 -4.13 -10.65 24.07
N GLY A 102 -4.90 -10.53 25.14
CA GLY A 102 -4.50 -9.90 26.40
C GLY A 102 -4.61 -8.37 26.47
N LYS A 103 -5.02 -7.70 25.40
CA LYS A 103 -5.57 -6.35 25.44
C LYS A 103 -7.10 -6.46 25.49
N GLY A 104 -7.77 -5.58 26.23
CA GLY A 104 -9.24 -5.52 26.29
C GLY A 104 -9.85 -5.23 24.93
N CYS A 105 -11.16 -4.99 24.88
CA CYS A 105 -11.85 -4.65 23.65
C CYS A 105 -11.17 -3.48 22.91
N CYS A 106 -10.84 -3.70 21.64
CA CYS A 106 -10.30 -2.64 20.78
C CYS A 106 -11.32 -1.50 20.63
N ASN A 107 -10.84 -0.27 20.71
CA ASN A 107 -11.61 0.93 20.43
C ASN A 107 -11.14 1.57 19.09
N PRO A 108 -11.86 2.56 18.56
CA PRO A 108 -11.44 3.23 17.32
C PRO A 108 -10.06 3.88 17.39
N ALA A 109 -9.58 4.30 18.57
CA ALA A 109 -8.27 4.92 18.75
C ALA A 109 -7.12 3.90 18.74
N ASP A 110 -7.41 2.60 18.87
CA ASP A 110 -6.42 1.53 18.70
C ASP A 110 -6.13 1.24 17.22
N LEU A 111 -6.98 1.70 16.29
CA LEU A 111 -6.80 1.49 14.86
C LEU A 111 -5.66 2.38 14.31
N PRO A 112 -4.84 1.86 13.37
CA PRO A 112 -3.86 2.69 12.67
C PRO A 112 -4.54 3.83 11.91
N TYR A 113 -4.03 5.05 12.10
CA TYR A 113 -4.53 6.25 11.44
C TYR A 113 -3.47 6.80 10.49
N PHE A 114 -3.67 6.57 9.18
CA PHE A 114 -2.77 7.02 8.12
C PHE A 114 -3.49 7.96 7.17
N GLU A 115 -2.83 9.05 6.77
CA GLU A 115 -3.39 10.00 5.82
C GLU A 115 -3.66 9.33 4.46
N GLY A 116 -4.85 9.56 3.91
CA GLY A 116 -5.27 9.00 2.62
C GLY A 116 -5.57 7.50 2.62
N ASP A 117 -5.57 6.84 3.79
CA ASP A 117 -5.99 5.44 3.94
C ASP A 117 -7.52 5.33 4.03
N TYR A 118 -8.02 4.10 3.93
CA TYR A 118 -9.45 3.79 4.01
C TYR A 118 -10.05 4.08 5.39
N ILE A 119 -9.30 3.83 6.47
CA ILE A 119 -9.83 3.83 7.84
C ILE A 119 -10.32 5.20 8.31
N PRO A 120 -9.55 6.30 8.19
CA PRO A 120 -10.03 7.62 8.59
C PRO A 120 -11.36 8.02 7.92
N GLY A 121 -11.45 7.83 6.59
CA GLY A 121 -12.65 8.18 5.83
C GLY A 121 -13.87 7.34 6.24
N ALA A 122 -13.67 6.04 6.44
CA ALA A 122 -14.75 5.16 6.90
C ALA A 122 -15.22 5.50 8.33
N LEU A 123 -14.29 5.84 9.24
CA LEU A 123 -14.62 6.26 10.59
C LEU A 123 -15.46 7.54 10.60
N GLU A 124 -15.05 8.57 9.83
CA GLU A 124 -15.81 9.82 9.70
C GLU A 124 -17.22 9.59 9.17
N GLU A 125 -17.36 8.74 8.15
CA GLU A 125 -18.66 8.38 7.58
C GLU A 125 -19.57 7.70 8.61
N TYR A 126 -19.06 6.73 9.38
CA TYR A 126 -19.86 6.02 10.37
C TYR A 126 -20.18 6.85 11.60
N LEU A 127 -19.25 7.69 12.07
CA LEU A 127 -19.50 8.62 13.16
C LEU A 127 -20.61 9.59 12.81
N LYS A 128 -20.58 10.14 11.59
CA LYS A 128 -21.65 11.02 11.10
C LYS A 128 -23.00 10.28 11.04
N LYS A 129 -23.04 9.08 10.45
CA LYS A 129 -24.27 8.27 10.38
C LYS A 129 -24.86 7.98 11.76
N ILE A 130 -24.04 7.59 12.73
CA ILE A 130 -24.50 7.32 14.11
C ILE A 130 -25.00 8.59 14.78
N SER A 131 -24.33 9.72 14.57
CA SER A 131 -24.78 11.02 15.08
C SER A 131 -26.15 11.40 14.52
N ASP A 132 -26.34 11.28 13.20
CA ASP A 132 -27.58 11.60 12.52
C ASP A 132 -28.74 10.67 12.98
N GLU A 133 -28.48 9.36 13.12
CA GLU A 133 -29.47 8.39 13.61
C GLU A 133 -29.90 8.68 15.05
N ARG A 134 -28.96 9.02 15.95
CA ARG A 134 -29.28 9.40 17.34
C ARG A 134 -30.08 10.70 17.42
N GLU A 135 -29.80 11.65 16.53
CA GLU A 135 -30.55 12.89 16.40
C GLU A 135 -32.00 12.63 16.00
N GLU A 136 -32.20 11.75 15.01
CA GLU A 136 -33.53 11.34 14.54
C GLU A 136 -34.31 10.58 15.61
N GLU A 137 -33.67 9.64 16.32
CA GLU A 137 -34.29 8.91 17.43
C GLU A 137 -34.71 9.83 18.57
N ARG A 138 -33.87 10.82 18.92
CA ARG A 138 -34.19 11.82 19.95
C ARG A 138 -35.39 12.67 19.53
N LYS A 139 -35.42 13.16 18.29
CA LYS A 139 -36.58 13.90 17.75
C LYS A 139 -37.85 13.04 17.76
N ALA A 140 -37.76 11.78 17.37
CA ALA A 140 -38.88 10.86 17.39
C ALA A 140 -39.39 10.59 18.83
N ALA A 141 -38.48 10.45 19.80
CA ALA A 141 -38.83 10.28 21.21
C ALA A 141 -39.49 11.55 21.80
N GLU A 142 -38.97 12.74 21.48
CA GLU A 142 -39.58 14.02 21.88
C GLU A 142 -40.99 14.19 21.29
N ASP A 143 -41.18 13.87 20.01
CA ASP A 143 -42.48 13.94 19.34
C ASP A 143 -43.48 12.92 19.90
N PHE A 144 -43.00 11.72 20.25
CA PHE A 144 -43.81 10.72 20.92
C PHE A 144 -44.25 11.20 22.32
N ALA A 145 -43.33 11.78 23.10
CA ALA A 145 -43.63 12.32 24.44
C ALA A 145 -44.61 13.51 24.39
N LYS A 146 -44.48 14.40 23.39
CA LYS A 146 -45.43 15.50 23.13
C LYS A 146 -46.83 14.98 22.78
N LYS A 147 -46.92 13.94 21.93
CA LYS A 147 -48.20 13.31 21.57
C LYS A 147 -48.85 12.57 22.75
N GLU A 148 -48.06 11.92 23.60
CA GLU A 148 -48.57 11.21 24.78
C GLU A 148 -49.09 12.19 25.86
N SER A 149 -48.35 13.27 26.11
CA SER A 149 -48.75 14.32 27.06
C SER A 149 -50.00 15.10 26.59
N ALA A 150 -50.16 15.31 25.27
CA ALA A 150 -51.39 15.87 24.70
C ALA A 150 -52.62 14.95 24.89
N LYS A 151 -52.46 13.62 24.70
CA LYS A 151 -53.53 12.63 24.96
C LYS A 151 -53.94 12.58 26.43
N LYS A 152 -52.98 12.67 27.37
CA LYS A 152 -53.26 12.69 28.82
C LYS A 152 -53.98 13.97 29.28
N LYS A 153 -53.76 15.12 28.62
CA LYS A 153 -54.51 16.37 28.89
C LYS A 153 -55.94 16.33 28.35
N ALA A 154 -56.20 15.64 27.23
CA ALA A 154 -57.55 15.47 26.69
C ALA A 154 -58.44 14.52 27.52
N PHE A 155 -57.86 13.59 28.29
CA PHE A 155 -58.61 12.65 29.14
C PHE A 155 -58.98 13.22 30.54
N LYS A 156 -58.55 14.43 30.89
CA LYS A 156 -58.87 15.08 32.18
C LYS A 156 -60.16 15.92 32.14
N GLY A 157 -61.04 15.64 31.18
CA GLY A 157 -62.31 16.33 30.95
C GLY A 157 -63.58 15.48 31.12
N SER A 158 -63.49 14.17 31.45
CA SER A 158 -64.68 13.34 31.70
C SER A 158 -64.67 12.70 33.09
N ARG A 159 -65.76 12.99 33.80
CA ARG A 159 -66.14 12.56 35.14
C ARG A 159 -66.62 11.10 35.08
N TRP A 160 -66.09 10.26 35.98
CA TRP A 160 -66.62 8.98 36.52
C TRP A 160 -67.21 7.92 35.56
N GLY A 161 -66.59 6.73 35.52
CA GLY A 161 -67.22 5.51 35.03
C GLY A 161 -66.26 4.40 34.59
N GLU A 162 -66.11 3.39 35.45
CA GLU A 162 -65.74 1.97 35.20
C GLU A 162 -64.42 1.60 34.48
N LYS A 163 -63.63 0.74 35.14
CA LYS A 163 -62.39 0.13 34.64
C LYS A 163 -62.71 -1.10 33.76
N PRO A 164 -62.20 -1.21 32.52
CA PRO A 164 -62.09 -2.51 31.87
C PRO A 164 -60.69 -3.12 32.09
N ALA A 165 -60.71 -4.45 32.21
CA ALA A 165 -59.58 -5.31 32.56
C ALA A 165 -58.44 -5.31 31.53
N ALA A 166 -57.23 -5.45 32.05
CA ALA A 166 -56.00 -5.64 31.30
C ALA A 166 -56.07 -6.92 30.44
N LYS A 167 -55.87 -6.79 29.13
CA LYS A 167 -55.48 -7.91 28.25
C LYS A 167 -54.02 -7.71 27.84
N GLU A 168 -53.19 -8.65 28.28
CA GLU A 168 -51.78 -8.80 27.89
C GLU A 168 -51.66 -9.01 26.38
N GLY A 169 -51.15 -7.99 25.69
CA GLY A 169 -50.73 -8.07 24.30
C GLY A 169 -49.30 -8.60 24.21
N ARG A 170 -49.18 -9.91 23.98
CA ARG A 170 -47.95 -10.65 23.70
C ARG A 170 -47.21 -10.02 22.50
N SER A 171 -46.08 -9.35 22.74
CA SER A 171 -45.18 -8.85 21.70
C SER A 171 -44.27 -9.98 21.22
N LEU A 172 -44.65 -10.65 20.14
CA LEU A 172 -43.74 -11.44 19.31
C LEU A 172 -42.99 -10.46 18.40
N ARG A 173 -41.77 -10.09 18.77
CA ARG A 173 -40.86 -9.35 17.90
C ARG A 173 -39.56 -10.15 17.79
N GLY A 174 -39.31 -10.63 16.57
CA GLY A 174 -38.25 -11.58 16.25
C GLY A 174 -36.84 -11.09 16.61
N SER A 175 -36.01 -12.07 16.98
CA SER A 175 -34.57 -11.95 17.19
C SER A 175 -33.87 -11.45 15.94
N SER A 176 -33.69 -10.14 15.84
CA SER A 176 -32.49 -9.56 15.27
C SER A 176 -31.95 -8.62 16.33
N LYS A 177 -30.71 -8.86 16.77
CA LYS A 177 -30.01 -8.13 17.81
C LYS A 177 -29.90 -6.66 17.37
N ARG A 178 -30.89 -5.83 17.71
CA ARG A 178 -30.79 -4.37 17.54
C ARG A 178 -29.72 -3.92 18.52
N ILE A 179 -28.60 -3.46 17.98
CA ILE A 179 -27.67 -2.58 18.69
C ILE A 179 -28.53 -1.48 19.31
N THR A 180 -28.65 -1.47 20.63
CA THR A 180 -29.53 -0.52 21.34
C THR A 180 -28.90 0.86 21.34
N ALA A 181 -29.71 1.92 21.30
CA ALA A 181 -29.26 3.31 21.40
C ALA A 181 -28.35 3.58 22.62
N ASP A 182 -28.44 2.74 23.65
CA ASP A 182 -27.63 2.79 24.88
C ASP A 182 -26.19 2.26 24.73
N GLU A 183 -25.81 1.62 23.60
CA GLU A 183 -24.42 1.19 23.42
C GLU A 183 -23.47 2.39 23.19
N PRO A 184 -22.22 2.35 23.70
CA PRO A 184 -21.22 3.39 23.44
C PRO A 184 -20.99 3.62 21.94
N VAL A 185 -20.76 4.86 21.53
CA VAL A 185 -20.56 5.22 20.11
C VAL A 185 -19.39 4.44 19.53
N GLU A 186 -18.32 4.26 20.31
CA GLU A 186 -17.12 3.53 19.96
C GLU A 186 -17.43 2.08 19.58
N SER A 187 -18.27 1.40 20.36
CA SER A 187 -18.70 0.02 20.10
C SER A 187 -19.52 -0.07 18.81
N GLN A 188 -20.42 0.89 18.58
CA GLN A 188 -21.23 0.93 17.37
C GLN A 188 -20.39 1.17 16.12
N VAL A 189 -19.44 2.11 16.18
CA VAL A 189 -18.50 2.40 15.08
C VAL A 189 -17.65 1.18 14.78
N MET A 190 -17.04 0.57 15.79
CA MET A 190 -16.21 -0.62 15.61
C MET A 190 -17.00 -1.81 15.02
N ALA A 191 -18.25 -2.00 15.45
CA ALA A 191 -19.11 -3.03 14.88
C ALA A 191 -19.39 -2.79 13.38
N ARG A 192 -19.83 -1.58 13.01
CA ARG A 192 -20.13 -1.22 11.62
C ARG A 192 -18.91 -1.29 10.71
N LEU A 193 -17.78 -0.75 11.19
CA LEU A 193 -16.52 -0.79 10.47
C LEU A 193 -16.00 -2.23 10.33
N GLY A 194 -16.11 -3.03 11.40
CA GLY A 194 -15.70 -4.43 11.41
C GLY A 194 -16.48 -5.28 10.43
N ASP A 195 -17.79 -5.06 10.31
CA ASP A 195 -18.65 -5.74 9.34
C ASP A 195 -18.23 -5.44 7.90
N GLN A 196 -17.87 -4.19 7.57
CA GLN A 196 -17.34 -3.87 6.25
C GLN A 196 -15.96 -4.50 6.00
N ILE A 197 -15.01 -4.25 6.90
CA ILE A 197 -13.62 -4.69 6.71
C ILE A 197 -13.56 -6.21 6.60
N LYS A 198 -14.42 -6.96 7.29
CA LYS A 198 -14.50 -8.42 7.19
C LYS A 198 -14.58 -8.94 5.76
N HIS A 199 -15.30 -8.24 4.87
CA HIS A 199 -15.50 -8.64 3.48
C HIS A 199 -14.31 -8.28 2.56
N MET A 200 -13.50 -7.30 2.96
CA MET A 200 -12.34 -6.80 2.22
C MET A 200 -11.02 -6.97 3.01
N LYS A 201 -11.01 -7.82 4.03
CA LYS A 201 -9.92 -7.91 5.02
C LYS A 201 -8.57 -8.24 4.39
N ASP A 202 -8.59 -9.04 3.33
CA ASP A 202 -7.39 -9.49 2.66
C ASP A 202 -6.75 -8.34 1.84
N ASP A 203 -7.44 -7.21 1.63
CA ASP A 203 -6.90 -6.02 0.95
C ASP A 203 -6.00 -5.21 1.91
N PHE A 204 -6.14 -5.41 3.23
CA PHE A 204 -5.35 -4.76 4.26
C PHE A 204 -4.30 -5.71 4.82
N ILE A 205 -3.10 -5.65 4.28
CA ILE A 205 -2.00 -6.53 4.67
C ILE A 205 -1.17 -5.84 5.75
N MET A 206 -1.13 -6.41 6.95
CA MET A 206 -0.19 -6.00 7.98
C MET A 206 1.06 -6.87 7.93
N VAL A 207 2.22 -6.24 7.78
CA VAL A 207 3.52 -6.90 7.72
C VAL A 207 4.23 -6.67 9.05
N HIS A 208 4.55 -7.75 9.76
CA HIS A 208 5.30 -7.68 11.01
C HIS A 208 6.79 -7.88 10.73
N LEU A 209 7.57 -6.83 10.96
CA LEU A 209 9.02 -6.82 10.77
C LEU A 209 9.76 -7.45 11.96
N GLN A 210 9.14 -7.36 13.14
CA GLN A 210 9.68 -7.80 14.42
C GLN A 210 8.81 -8.91 15.04
N PRO A 211 9.38 -9.79 15.87
CA PRO A 211 8.68 -10.94 16.42
C PRO A 211 7.60 -10.51 17.40
N ILE A 212 6.48 -11.24 17.43
CA ILE A 212 5.31 -10.94 18.27
C ILE A 212 4.99 -12.12 19.17
N CYS A 213 4.65 -11.83 20.42
CA CYS A 213 4.15 -12.82 21.36
C CYS A 213 2.77 -13.34 20.91
N SER A 214 2.66 -14.63 20.64
CA SER A 214 1.41 -15.30 20.26
C SER A 214 0.34 -15.26 21.34
N HIS A 215 0.71 -15.02 22.61
CA HIS A 215 -0.25 -14.90 23.72
C HIS A 215 -0.72 -13.47 23.97
N CYS A 216 0.18 -12.49 24.00
CA CYS A 216 -0.17 -11.11 24.37
C CYS A 216 -0.18 -10.11 23.20
N GLY A 217 0.13 -10.54 21.98
CA GLY A 217 0.16 -9.67 20.80
C GLY A 217 1.27 -8.62 20.77
N GLU A 218 2.05 -8.49 21.84
CA GLU A 218 3.13 -7.50 21.96
C GLU A 218 4.40 -7.92 21.20
N TYR A 219 5.09 -6.93 20.64
CA TYR A 219 6.41 -7.14 20.05
C TYR A 219 7.44 -7.59 21.10
N VAL A 220 8.23 -8.59 20.74
CA VAL A 220 9.24 -9.25 21.56
C VAL A 220 10.62 -8.74 21.14
N VAL A 221 10.90 -7.51 21.54
CA VAL A 221 12.16 -6.80 21.26
C VAL A 221 12.93 -6.58 22.56
N ALA A 222 14.25 -6.37 22.47
CA ALA A 222 15.10 -6.18 23.64
C ALA A 222 14.59 -5.00 24.49
N PRO A 223 14.61 -5.10 25.84
CA PRO A 223 15.24 -6.15 26.66
C PRO A 223 14.35 -7.38 26.95
N LYS A 224 13.17 -7.51 26.31
CA LYS A 224 12.30 -8.68 26.54
C LYS A 224 12.99 -9.96 26.06
N ARG A 225 12.82 -11.06 26.79
CA ARG A 225 13.28 -12.39 26.36
C ARG A 225 12.31 -13.00 25.36
N ARG A 226 12.82 -13.66 24.31
CA ARG A 226 12.04 -14.37 23.28
C ARG A 226 12.13 -15.88 23.50
N PHE A 227 10.98 -16.54 23.54
CA PHE A 227 10.86 -17.99 23.64
C PHE A 227 10.14 -18.51 22.41
N THR A 228 10.82 -19.29 21.57
CA THR A 228 10.28 -19.82 20.31
C THR A 228 9.91 -21.28 20.47
N CYS A 229 8.75 -21.67 19.95
CA CYS A 229 8.32 -23.06 19.92
C CYS A 229 9.27 -23.89 19.04
N ARG A 230 9.62 -25.11 19.47
CA ARG A 230 10.48 -26.01 18.69
C ARG A 230 9.75 -26.66 17.52
N ASP A 231 8.44 -26.83 17.64
CA ASP A 231 7.63 -27.64 16.74
C ASP A 231 6.72 -26.80 15.84
N CYS A 232 6.37 -25.58 16.28
CA CYS A 232 5.41 -24.71 15.58
C CYS A 232 6.10 -23.46 15.02
N PRO A 233 6.02 -23.22 13.69
CA PRO A 233 6.57 -22.01 13.09
C PRO A 233 5.73 -20.78 13.49
N ASN A 234 6.41 -19.66 13.78
CA ASN A 234 5.79 -18.38 14.16
C ASN A 234 5.02 -18.39 15.50
N VAL A 235 5.32 -19.35 16.37
CA VAL A 235 4.81 -19.36 17.75
C VAL A 235 5.94 -18.90 18.67
N ASP A 236 5.83 -17.65 19.11
CA ASP A 236 6.79 -16.99 19.99
C ASP A 236 6.08 -16.51 21.26
N LEU A 237 6.78 -16.53 22.38
CA LEU A 237 6.34 -15.97 23.65
C LEU A 237 7.35 -14.95 24.15
N CYS A 238 6.84 -13.85 24.70
CA CYS A 238 7.65 -12.98 25.53
C CYS A 238 7.93 -13.65 26.88
N GLY A 239 9.01 -13.27 27.55
CA GLY A 239 9.36 -13.83 28.86
C GLY A 239 8.23 -13.76 29.89
N ALA A 240 7.50 -12.65 29.97
CA ALA A 240 6.38 -12.52 30.91
C ALA A 240 5.27 -13.57 30.66
N CYS A 241 4.90 -13.81 29.40
CA CYS A 241 3.89 -14.82 29.05
C CYS A 241 4.43 -16.24 29.24
N TYR A 242 5.71 -16.47 28.92
CA TYR A 242 6.37 -17.74 29.15
C TYR A 242 6.37 -18.12 30.64
N PHE A 243 6.81 -17.22 31.52
CA PHE A 243 6.87 -17.49 32.97
C PHE A 243 5.49 -17.57 33.62
N LYS A 244 4.52 -16.73 33.22
CA LYS A 244 3.13 -16.80 33.73
C LYS A 244 2.48 -18.16 33.50
N GLY A 245 2.73 -18.80 32.36
CA GLY A 245 2.20 -20.14 32.10
C GLY A 245 2.91 -21.26 32.88
N HIS A 246 4.17 -21.06 33.27
CA HIS A 246 4.93 -22.02 34.07
C HIS A 246 4.66 -21.92 35.58
N SER A 247 4.24 -20.76 36.10
CA SER A 247 3.93 -20.61 37.53
C SER A 247 2.70 -21.39 38.02
N ARG A 248 1.82 -21.89 37.12
CA ARG A 248 0.62 -22.65 37.47
C ARG A 248 0.81 -24.17 37.51
N GLY A 249 1.94 -24.68 37.04
CA GLY A 249 2.35 -26.08 37.19
C GLY A 249 3.54 -26.15 38.14
N GLY A 250 3.36 -26.76 39.31
CA GLY A 250 4.38 -26.83 40.35
C GLY A 250 5.75 -27.34 39.85
N SER A 251 6.79 -26.93 40.58
CA SER A 251 8.23 -27.18 40.37
C SER A 251 8.93 -26.26 39.37
N ALA A 252 9.47 -25.17 39.92
CA ALA A 252 10.61 -24.44 39.36
C ALA A 252 11.84 -25.37 39.26
N SER A 253 11.97 -26.08 38.14
CA SER A 253 13.26 -26.60 37.72
C SER A 253 13.62 -25.98 36.37
N ALA A 254 14.80 -25.39 36.33
CA ALA A 254 15.36 -24.74 35.17
C ALA A 254 15.57 -25.76 34.04
N GLY A 255 14.96 -25.50 32.88
CA GLY A 255 15.25 -26.19 31.62
C GLY A 255 14.24 -27.28 31.24
N ASN A 256 13.53 -27.07 30.12
CA ASN A 256 12.63 -28.04 29.46
C ASN A 256 11.24 -28.29 30.10
N GLY A 257 10.59 -27.28 30.66
CA GLY A 257 9.17 -27.38 31.02
C GLY A 257 8.23 -27.36 29.81
N ASN A 258 7.25 -28.27 29.78
CA ASN A 258 6.15 -28.29 28.82
C ASN A 258 5.12 -27.16 29.12
N PHE A 259 4.71 -26.36 28.13
CA PHE A 259 3.70 -25.28 28.32
C PHE A 259 2.31 -25.79 27.96
N GLN A 260 1.37 -25.77 28.93
CA GLN A 260 -0.04 -26.09 28.69
C GLN A 260 -0.76 -24.85 28.15
N ALA A 261 -1.04 -24.87 26.85
CA ALA A 261 -1.74 -23.84 26.11
C ALA A 261 -3.25 -23.80 26.45
N THR A 262 -3.61 -23.76 27.73
CA THR A 262 -5.02 -23.63 28.14
C THR A 262 -5.59 -22.24 27.89
N SER A 263 -4.75 -21.27 27.44
CA SER A 263 -5.17 -19.89 27.10
C SER A 263 -4.64 -19.39 25.75
N MET A 264 -4.32 -20.28 24.82
CA MET A 264 -4.00 -19.90 23.43
C MET A 264 -5.11 -20.36 22.48
N ASP A 265 -5.33 -19.60 21.41
CA ASP A 265 -6.30 -19.88 20.35
C ASP A 265 -6.27 -21.36 19.91
N ASP A 266 -7.43 -21.94 19.60
CA ASP A 266 -7.59 -23.36 19.23
C ASP A 266 -6.73 -23.81 18.03
N LYS A 267 -6.15 -22.89 17.25
CA LYS A 267 -5.22 -23.17 16.14
C LYS A 267 -3.73 -23.16 16.51
N ALA A 268 -3.36 -22.74 17.73
CA ALA A 268 -2.04 -23.03 18.29
C ALA A 268 -1.93 -24.51 18.69
N LYS A 269 -3.07 -25.19 18.91
CA LYS A 269 -3.12 -26.63 19.12
C LYS A 269 -2.64 -27.35 17.86
N HIS A 270 -1.81 -28.37 18.04
CA HIS A 270 -1.26 -29.16 16.94
C HIS A 270 -2.40 -29.68 16.06
N ALA A 271 -2.45 -29.24 14.79
CA ALA A 271 -3.45 -29.72 13.84
C ALA A 271 -3.26 -31.21 13.46
N SER A 272 -2.11 -31.82 13.80
CA SER A 272 -1.74 -33.15 13.30
C SER A 272 -1.28 -34.16 14.35
N CYS A 273 -1.56 -33.98 15.65
CA CYS A 273 -1.22 -35.02 16.65
C CYS A 273 -2.25 -35.14 17.76
N CYS A 274 -2.73 -36.37 17.97
CA CYS A 274 -3.85 -36.78 18.81
C CYS A 274 -3.58 -36.69 20.34
N SER A 275 -3.20 -35.54 20.87
CA SER A 275 -3.21 -35.23 22.32
C SER A 275 -3.13 -33.72 22.53
N PRO A 276 -3.68 -33.12 23.62
CA PRO A 276 -3.55 -31.69 23.91
C PRO A 276 -2.06 -31.31 24.04
N SER A 277 -1.48 -30.89 22.92
CA SER A 277 -0.04 -30.92 22.72
C SER A 277 0.61 -29.73 23.40
N LEU A 278 1.41 -30.01 24.42
CA LEU A 278 2.20 -29.03 25.15
C LEU A 278 3.25 -28.43 24.20
N HIS A 279 3.23 -27.11 23.99
CA HIS A 279 4.30 -26.47 23.22
C HIS A 279 5.61 -26.55 24.01
N ARG A 280 6.66 -27.04 23.37
CA ARG A 280 8.01 -27.00 23.93
C ARG A 280 8.73 -25.76 23.43
N PHE A 281 9.03 -24.85 24.34
CA PHE A 281 9.76 -23.62 24.00
C PHE A 281 11.27 -23.77 24.23
N LYS A 282 12.05 -23.00 23.47
CA LYS A 282 13.45 -22.71 23.77
C LYS A 282 13.64 -21.20 23.78
N GLU A 283 14.51 -20.71 24.65
CA GLU A 283 14.91 -19.31 24.59
C GLU A 283 15.70 -19.06 23.30
N SER A 284 15.33 -18.01 22.59
CA SER A 284 16.07 -17.54 21.42
C SER A 284 17.23 -16.65 21.89
N PRO A 285 18.47 -16.94 21.49
CA PRO A 285 19.63 -16.11 21.85
C PRO A 285 19.62 -14.75 21.16
N ALA A 286 18.91 -14.63 20.04
CA ALA A 286 18.77 -13.40 19.28
C ALA A 286 17.39 -12.78 19.53
N VAL A 287 17.37 -11.67 20.25
CA VAL A 287 16.21 -10.76 20.36
C VAL A 287 16.57 -9.47 19.63
N PRO A 288 15.76 -9.01 18.67
CA PRO A 288 16.03 -7.76 17.98
C PRO A 288 16.11 -6.60 18.98
N ARG A 289 17.20 -5.84 18.93
CA ARG A 289 17.29 -4.52 19.55
C ARG A 289 16.79 -3.52 18.52
N LEU A 290 15.79 -2.73 18.89
CA LEU A 290 15.30 -1.66 18.02
C LEU A 290 16.25 -0.48 18.14
N GLU A 291 16.59 0.10 17.00
CA GLU A 291 17.11 1.47 16.92
C GLU A 291 15.97 2.46 17.22
N ASP A 292 16.32 3.72 17.48
CA ASP A 292 15.38 4.79 17.86
C ASP A 292 14.53 5.32 16.70
N THR A 293 14.53 4.63 15.55
CA THR A 293 13.89 5.04 14.29
C THR A 293 14.37 6.36 13.71
N SER A 294 15.45 6.96 14.25
CA SER A 294 16.03 8.18 13.70
C SER A 294 16.40 8.00 12.22
N ASP A 295 16.14 9.02 11.43
CA ASP A 295 16.57 9.06 10.04
C ASP A 295 17.95 9.72 9.95
N ALA A 296 18.90 9.05 9.31
CA ALA A 296 20.21 9.62 9.03
C ALA A 296 20.19 10.44 7.73
N ASP A 297 19.20 10.22 6.87
CA ASP A 297 19.08 10.92 5.61
C ASP A 297 18.53 12.34 5.85
N PRO A 298 19.13 13.37 5.21
CA PRO A 298 18.66 14.74 5.37
C PRO A 298 17.26 14.90 4.77
N ALA A 299 16.44 15.73 5.40
CA ALA A 299 15.12 16.07 4.87
C ALA A 299 15.27 16.74 3.49
N VAL A 300 14.77 16.07 2.45
CA VAL A 300 14.72 16.61 1.09
C VAL A 300 13.41 17.36 0.93
N LYS A 301 13.48 18.70 0.83
CA LYS A 301 12.32 19.55 0.56
C LYS A 301 12.16 19.78 -0.94
N GLY A 302 10.96 19.58 -1.45
CA GLY A 302 10.62 19.91 -2.82
C GLY A 302 9.12 19.95 -3.03
N ASP A 303 8.58 21.15 -3.30
CA ASP A 303 7.13 21.42 -3.37
C ASP A 303 6.43 20.47 -4.36
N ILE A 304 7.07 20.17 -5.49
CA ILE A 304 6.49 19.32 -6.54
C ILE A 304 6.46 17.83 -6.21
N PHE A 305 7.25 17.37 -5.23
CA PHE A 305 7.33 15.96 -4.81
C PHE A 305 6.76 15.72 -3.41
N GLU A 306 6.19 16.74 -2.79
CA GLU A 306 5.61 16.65 -1.44
C GLU A 306 4.41 15.69 -1.40
N THR A 307 3.51 15.79 -2.39
CA THR A 307 2.36 14.90 -2.51
C THR A 307 2.23 14.35 -3.92
N ARG A 308 1.60 13.19 -4.06
CA ARG A 308 1.28 12.62 -5.37
C ARG A 308 0.40 13.56 -6.19
N GLN A 309 -0.49 14.31 -5.55
CA GLN A 309 -1.40 15.25 -6.19
C GLN A 309 -0.63 16.43 -6.80
N THR A 310 0.35 16.99 -6.08
CA THR A 310 1.18 18.08 -6.61
C THR A 310 1.99 17.61 -7.81
N PHE A 311 2.61 16.44 -7.72
CA PHE A 311 3.36 15.85 -8.83
C PHE A 311 2.48 15.55 -10.05
N LEU A 312 1.30 14.96 -9.83
CA LEU A 312 0.35 14.66 -10.90
C LEU A 312 -0.18 15.94 -11.55
N GLY A 313 -0.45 16.99 -10.76
CA GLY A 313 -0.86 18.31 -11.26
C GLY A 313 0.21 18.97 -12.13
N LEU A 314 1.49 18.86 -11.74
CA LEU A 314 2.63 19.28 -12.58
C LEU A 314 2.61 18.54 -13.93
N CYS A 315 2.47 17.21 -13.88
CA CYS A 315 2.47 16.38 -15.09
C CYS A 315 1.27 16.67 -15.99
N GLN A 316 0.08 16.90 -15.42
CA GLN A 316 -1.13 17.25 -16.14
C GLN A 316 -1.00 18.61 -16.83
N GLY A 317 -0.59 19.65 -16.09
CA GLY A 317 -0.49 21.01 -16.62
C GLY A 317 0.63 21.20 -17.66
N ASN A 318 1.67 20.35 -17.63
CA ASN A 318 2.75 20.39 -18.63
C ASN A 318 2.69 19.24 -19.65
N HIS A 319 1.65 18.42 -19.63
CA HIS A 319 1.49 17.25 -20.51
C HIS A 319 2.66 16.25 -20.46
N TYR A 320 3.22 16.03 -19.27
CA TYR A 320 4.24 15.00 -19.04
C TYR A 320 3.60 13.62 -18.97
N GLN A 321 3.45 12.99 -20.14
CA GLN A 321 2.78 11.71 -20.32
C GLN A 321 3.76 10.52 -20.25
N PHE A 322 3.26 9.35 -19.83
CA PHE A 322 4.04 8.11 -19.69
C PHE A 322 3.49 6.94 -20.53
N ASP A 323 2.67 7.25 -21.55
CA ASP A 323 1.94 6.31 -22.39
C ASP A 323 2.78 5.64 -23.49
N THR A 324 3.86 6.30 -23.92
CA THR A 324 4.82 5.76 -24.88
C THR A 324 6.23 5.87 -24.32
N PHE A 325 7.15 5.03 -24.83
CA PHE A 325 8.54 5.06 -24.39
C PHE A 325 9.22 6.42 -24.63
N ARG A 326 8.92 7.08 -25.76
CA ARG A 326 9.48 8.40 -26.09
C ARG A 326 8.95 9.48 -25.13
N ARG A 327 7.64 9.50 -24.87
CA ARG A 327 7.02 10.44 -23.93
C ARG A 327 7.51 10.20 -22.50
N ALA A 328 7.56 8.95 -22.05
CA ALA A 328 8.10 8.61 -20.73
C ALA A 328 9.55 9.08 -20.54
N LYS A 329 10.41 8.98 -21.57
CA LYS A 329 11.78 9.52 -21.52
C LYS A 329 11.80 11.04 -21.38
N HIS A 330 11.03 11.73 -22.22
CA HIS A 330 10.93 13.19 -22.17
C HIS A 330 10.39 13.68 -20.82
N SER A 331 9.28 13.09 -20.36
CA SER A 331 8.67 13.37 -19.05
C SER A 331 9.67 13.13 -17.92
N SER A 332 10.41 12.01 -17.94
CA SER A 332 11.45 11.73 -16.94
C SER A 332 12.58 12.76 -16.96
N MET A 333 13.00 13.22 -18.16
CA MET A 333 14.00 14.27 -18.30
C MET A 333 13.52 15.59 -17.69
N MET A 334 12.26 15.97 -17.93
CA MET A 334 11.66 17.18 -17.34
C MET A 334 11.52 17.07 -15.82
N VAL A 335 11.13 15.90 -15.30
CA VAL A 335 11.09 15.62 -13.86
C VAL A 335 12.48 15.77 -13.24
N LEU A 336 13.52 15.24 -13.87
CA LEU A 336 14.91 15.42 -13.44
C LEU A 336 15.34 16.88 -13.49
N PHE A 337 14.93 17.62 -14.52
CA PHE A 337 15.21 19.06 -14.60
C PHE A 337 14.62 19.80 -13.39
N HIS A 338 13.36 19.56 -13.02
CA HIS A 338 12.76 20.21 -11.86
C HIS A 338 13.38 19.76 -10.53
N LEU A 339 13.83 18.50 -10.42
CA LEU A 339 14.61 18.03 -9.26
C LEU A 339 15.91 18.82 -9.07
N HIS A 340 16.62 19.11 -10.16
CA HIS A 340 17.86 19.88 -10.13
C HIS A 340 17.66 21.40 -10.09
N ASN A 341 16.47 21.89 -10.40
CA ASN A 341 16.14 23.31 -10.45
C ASN A 341 14.83 23.60 -9.68
N PRO A 342 14.83 23.51 -8.33
CA PRO A 342 13.59 23.63 -7.54
C PRO A 342 12.88 24.98 -7.66
N THR A 343 13.61 26.05 -7.99
CA THR A 343 13.06 27.40 -8.19
C THR A 343 12.56 27.64 -9.62
N ALA A 344 12.67 26.64 -10.51
CA ALA A 344 12.15 26.75 -11.86
C ALA A 344 10.63 26.89 -11.84
N PRO A 345 10.03 27.80 -12.63
CA PRO A 345 8.58 27.88 -12.77
C PRO A 345 8.01 26.52 -13.19
N THR A 346 7.04 26.06 -12.42
CA THR A 346 6.32 24.79 -12.65
C THR A 346 5.32 24.90 -13.79
N PHE A 347 4.80 26.10 -14.04
CA PHE A 347 3.89 26.39 -15.15
C PHE A 347 4.34 27.65 -15.87
N LEU A 348 4.24 27.64 -17.21
CA LEU A 348 4.53 28.82 -18.00
C LEU A 348 3.39 29.83 -17.85
N SER A 349 3.64 30.94 -17.14
CA SER A 349 2.80 32.12 -17.27
C SER A 349 2.98 32.75 -18.66
N SER A 350 1.92 33.31 -19.20
CA SER A 350 1.82 33.99 -20.51
C SER A 350 2.62 35.31 -20.60
N GLY A 351 3.88 35.31 -20.15
CA GLY A 351 4.77 36.46 -20.12
C GLY A 351 6.06 36.25 -20.91
N LYS A 352 6.77 37.35 -21.17
CA LYS A 352 7.97 37.43 -22.05
C LYS A 352 9.17 36.56 -21.62
N HIS A 353 9.13 35.94 -20.43
CA HIS A 353 10.14 34.97 -19.96
C HIS A 353 9.90 33.53 -20.46
N ALA A 354 8.79 33.27 -21.16
CA ALA A 354 8.42 31.95 -21.69
C ALA A 354 9.31 31.45 -22.84
N THR A 355 10.08 32.32 -23.49
CA THR A 355 10.90 31.97 -24.67
C THR A 355 12.09 31.08 -24.35
N LYS A 356 12.76 31.27 -23.20
CA LYS A 356 13.93 30.47 -22.81
C LYS A 356 13.57 29.08 -22.29
N TYR A 357 12.37 28.92 -21.71
CA TYR A 357 11.82 27.63 -21.28
C TYR A 357 11.27 26.81 -22.45
N ARG A 358 10.73 27.47 -23.49
CA ARG A 358 10.32 26.81 -24.74
C ARG A 358 11.48 26.10 -25.44
N GLU A 359 12.71 26.61 -25.35
CA GLU A 359 13.90 25.96 -25.94
C GLU A 359 14.29 24.65 -25.23
N ILE A 360 13.90 24.44 -23.97
CA ILE A 360 14.16 23.19 -23.23
C ILE A 360 13.02 22.17 -23.44
N GLN A 361 11.77 22.65 -23.56
CA GLN A 361 10.58 21.80 -23.80
C GLN A 361 10.42 21.33 -25.25
N VAL A 362 11.10 21.95 -26.22
CA VAL A 362 11.00 21.60 -27.64
C VAL A 362 12.35 21.05 -28.12
N PRO A 363 12.56 19.75 -27.95
CA PRO A 363 12.75 18.94 -29.15
C PRO A 363 12.13 17.54 -29.00
N LEU A 364 10.97 17.32 -29.64
CA LEU A 364 10.47 16.08 -30.26
C LEU A 364 8.96 16.12 -30.57
N LEU A 365 8.27 17.21 -30.24
CA LEU A 365 6.83 17.37 -30.50
C LEU A 365 6.46 17.73 -31.96
N SER A 366 7.41 17.79 -32.90
CA SER A 366 7.15 18.26 -34.28
C SER A 366 7.40 17.22 -35.38
N MET A 367 7.20 15.92 -35.15
CA MET A 367 7.11 14.96 -36.25
C MET A 367 5.76 14.25 -36.24
N ASP A 368 4.97 14.55 -37.28
CA ASP A 368 3.61 14.07 -37.52
C ASP A 368 3.50 12.53 -37.50
N PRO A 369 2.34 11.96 -37.09
CA PRO A 369 2.15 10.52 -37.01
C PRO A 369 1.71 9.86 -38.33
N THR A 370 1.59 10.60 -39.44
CA THR A 370 1.02 10.06 -40.69
C THR A 370 2.11 9.69 -41.70
N GLY A 371 2.53 8.43 -41.67
CA GLY A 371 3.48 7.91 -42.65
C GLY A 371 3.92 6.47 -42.39
N TYR A 372 3.00 5.58 -42.02
CA TYR A 372 3.30 4.14 -41.98
C TYR A 372 2.18 3.34 -42.65
N ASN A 373 2.43 2.95 -43.89
CA ASN A 373 1.57 2.06 -44.67
C ASN A 373 2.21 0.66 -44.66
N PRO A 374 1.62 -0.37 -44.01
CA PRO A 374 2.20 -1.70 -43.98
C PRO A 374 1.61 -2.55 -45.11
N ALA A 375 2.14 -2.41 -46.32
CA ALA A 375 1.87 -3.34 -47.41
C ALA A 375 3.04 -3.38 -48.39
N GLY A 376 3.65 -4.56 -48.54
CA GLY A 376 4.66 -4.86 -49.55
C GLY A 376 6.09 -4.88 -49.02
N ASP A 377 6.55 -6.03 -48.51
CA ASP A 377 7.46 -6.86 -49.30
C ASP A 377 7.75 -8.18 -48.58
N ARG A 378 7.30 -9.29 -49.18
CA ARG A 378 7.92 -10.60 -49.02
C ARG A 378 8.76 -10.77 -50.27
N GLY A 379 10.07 -10.81 -50.12
CA GLY A 379 10.99 -11.02 -51.24
C GLY A 379 12.36 -11.38 -50.72
N ASP A 380 12.72 -12.62 -50.95
CA ASP A 380 13.87 -13.36 -50.46
C ASP A 380 15.21 -12.80 -50.97
N VAL A 381 16.26 -12.94 -50.16
CA VAL A 381 17.64 -12.59 -50.51
C VAL A 381 18.27 -13.79 -51.20
N THR A 382 18.69 -13.65 -52.47
CA THR A 382 19.73 -14.50 -53.04
C THR A 382 20.79 -13.66 -53.74
N MET A 383 22.05 -13.97 -53.41
CA MET A 383 23.26 -13.43 -54.01
C MET A 383 23.48 -14.04 -55.40
N THR A 384 23.91 -13.23 -56.37
CA THR A 384 24.90 -13.62 -57.40
C THR A 384 25.57 -12.38 -58.00
N ASP A 385 26.83 -12.57 -58.36
CA ASP A 385 27.80 -11.64 -58.94
C ASP A 385 27.40 -11.00 -60.29
N ALA A 386 27.95 -9.81 -60.59
CA ALA A 386 28.67 -9.47 -61.84
C ALA A 386 28.75 -7.94 -62.10
N GLU A 387 29.99 -7.50 -62.30
CA GLU A 387 30.51 -6.54 -63.31
C GLU A 387 29.89 -5.15 -63.60
N GLU A 388 30.75 -4.15 -63.40
CA GLU A 388 31.21 -3.14 -64.37
C GLU A 388 30.18 -2.25 -65.12
N ALA A 389 30.20 -0.94 -64.82
CA ALA A 389 30.25 0.11 -65.85
C ALA A 389 30.54 1.51 -65.26
N ARG A 390 31.49 2.19 -65.91
CA ARG A 390 31.92 3.58 -65.71
C ARG A 390 30.86 4.56 -66.22
N GLY A 391 30.86 5.79 -65.71
CA GLY A 391 30.11 6.88 -66.34
C GLY A 391 30.15 8.20 -65.57
N SER A 392 31.21 8.98 -65.82
CA SER A 392 31.32 10.39 -65.44
C SER A 392 30.28 11.25 -66.15
N ALA A 393 29.64 12.19 -65.45
CA ALA A 393 29.13 13.42 -66.06
C ALA A 393 28.99 14.54 -65.01
N SER A 394 29.80 15.57 -65.21
CA SER A 394 29.72 16.90 -64.59
C SER A 394 28.57 17.72 -65.18
N ALA A 395 27.86 18.50 -64.36
CA ALA A 395 27.27 19.76 -64.81
C ALA A 395 27.05 20.72 -63.63
N SER A 396 27.45 21.96 -63.89
CA SER A 396 27.63 23.11 -62.99
C SER A 396 26.36 23.95 -62.79
N ALA A 397 26.47 24.90 -61.85
CA ALA A 397 25.76 26.20 -61.77
C ALA A 397 24.32 26.17 -61.22
N ARG A 398 23.88 27.00 -60.24
CA ARG A 398 24.32 28.32 -59.73
C ARG A 398 23.63 28.62 -58.38
N GLY A 399 24.33 29.38 -57.51
CA GLY A 399 23.82 30.45 -56.62
C GLY A 399 22.85 30.03 -55.51
N VAL A 400 23.12 30.26 -54.23
CA VAL A 400 23.18 31.59 -53.59
C VAL A 400 24.01 31.53 -52.30
N LYS A 401 24.78 32.59 -52.05
CA LYS A 401 25.61 32.83 -50.86
C LYS A 401 24.78 32.78 -49.56
N GLY A 402 25.21 31.97 -48.60
CA GLY A 402 24.82 32.04 -47.19
C GLY A 402 26.08 31.95 -46.33
N LYS A 403 26.42 33.06 -45.68
CA LYS A 403 27.54 33.17 -44.72
C LYS A 403 27.29 32.27 -43.51
N GLU A 404 28.39 31.74 -42.97
CA GLU A 404 28.61 31.32 -41.57
C GLU A 404 27.37 31.05 -40.70
N LEU A 405 27.09 29.77 -40.49
CA LEU A 405 26.40 29.26 -39.30
C LEU A 405 27.07 27.94 -38.91
N VAL A 406 28.38 28.03 -38.62
CA VAL A 406 29.07 27.06 -37.78
C VAL A 406 29.09 27.68 -36.38
N SER A 407 28.75 26.87 -35.39
CA SER A 407 28.62 27.14 -33.95
C SER A 407 27.19 27.46 -33.48
N ILE A 408 26.84 26.84 -32.34
CA ILE A 408 25.56 26.88 -31.61
C ILE A 408 24.58 25.74 -31.98
N LEU A 409 25.07 24.50 -32.03
CA LEU A 409 24.24 23.29 -31.83
C LEU A 409 24.79 22.34 -30.75
N ASP A 410 25.70 22.80 -29.89
CA ASP A 410 26.11 22.05 -28.69
C ASP A 410 25.05 22.26 -27.59
N SER A 411 23.97 21.49 -27.70
CA SER A 411 22.74 21.66 -26.91
C SER A 411 22.85 20.99 -25.52
N PRO A 412 22.41 21.67 -24.43
CA PRO A 412 22.28 21.11 -23.07
C PRO A 412 21.53 19.76 -23.01
N THR A 413 20.70 19.48 -24.01
CA THR A 413 19.91 18.25 -24.16
C THR A 413 20.78 17.02 -24.41
N GLU A 414 21.86 17.12 -25.20
CA GLU A 414 22.79 16.00 -25.40
C GLU A 414 23.59 15.73 -24.14
N TRP A 415 24.00 16.78 -23.42
CA TRP A 415 24.70 16.63 -22.16
C TRP A 415 23.81 15.96 -21.10
N LEU A 416 22.56 16.41 -20.92
CA LEU A 416 21.60 15.80 -19.98
C LEU A 416 21.23 14.36 -20.36
N MET A 417 21.04 14.07 -21.65
CA MET A 417 20.78 12.70 -22.12
C MET A 417 21.99 11.80 -21.91
N THR A 418 23.20 12.34 -22.05
CA THR A 418 24.46 11.63 -21.74
C THR A 418 24.58 11.37 -20.25
N GLN A 419 24.24 12.32 -19.38
CA GLN A 419 24.22 12.11 -17.93
C GLN A 419 23.18 11.06 -17.51
N ALA A 420 21.95 11.14 -18.03
CA ALA A 420 20.90 10.17 -17.75
C ALA A 420 21.27 8.76 -18.23
N ASN A 421 21.82 8.62 -19.44
CA ASN A 421 22.32 7.35 -19.96
C ASN A 421 23.54 6.85 -19.18
N THR A 422 24.37 7.75 -18.65
CA THR A 422 25.52 7.41 -17.80
C THR A 422 25.06 6.91 -16.44
N VAL A 423 24.05 7.52 -15.83
CA VAL A 423 23.47 7.06 -14.55
C VAL A 423 22.77 5.72 -14.73
N LEU A 424 21.95 5.56 -15.78
CA LEU A 424 21.35 4.27 -16.15
C LEU A 424 22.42 3.22 -16.46
N GLY A 425 23.47 3.58 -17.19
CA GLY A 425 24.61 2.73 -17.49
C GLY A 425 25.39 2.32 -16.24
N LYS A 426 25.58 3.23 -15.28
CA LYS A 426 26.20 2.95 -13.97
C LYS A 426 25.33 2.07 -13.10
N LEU A 427 24.00 2.24 -13.12
CA LEU A 427 23.06 1.38 -12.40
C LEU A 427 23.03 -0.03 -12.99
N VAL A 428 22.98 -0.15 -14.32
CA VAL A 428 23.06 -1.44 -15.03
C VAL A 428 24.44 -2.08 -14.86
N SER A 429 25.51 -1.29 -14.88
CA SER A 429 26.87 -1.78 -14.61
C SER A 429 27.05 -2.19 -13.16
N ALA A 430 26.48 -1.48 -12.19
CA ALA A 430 26.47 -1.87 -10.78
C ALA A 430 25.65 -3.15 -10.55
N TYR A 431 24.52 -3.30 -11.24
CA TYR A 431 23.74 -4.53 -11.29
C TYR A 431 24.55 -5.70 -11.88
N ASN A 432 25.31 -5.47 -12.95
CA ASN A 432 26.14 -6.50 -13.59
C ASN A 432 27.49 -6.77 -12.86
N LYS A 433 28.03 -5.79 -12.14
CA LYS A 433 29.33 -5.88 -11.43
C LYS A 433 29.20 -6.40 -10.02
N LYS A 434 28.05 -6.23 -9.37
CA LYS A 434 27.75 -6.97 -8.15
C LYS A 434 27.35 -8.39 -8.55
N LYS A 435 28.35 -9.27 -8.63
CA LYS A 435 28.17 -10.70 -8.39
C LYS A 435 27.55 -10.83 -6.99
N TRP A 436 26.23 -10.73 -6.89
CA TRP A 436 25.51 -11.24 -5.74
C TRP A 436 25.68 -12.75 -5.83
N TRP A 437 26.49 -13.28 -4.92
CA TRP A 437 26.71 -14.70 -4.76
C TRP A 437 25.38 -15.34 -4.34
N TRP A 438 25.03 -16.39 -5.09
CA TRP A 438 24.09 -17.49 -4.86
C TRP A 438 23.17 -17.45 -3.64
#